data_AF-A0A838FM00-F1
#
_entry.id   AF-A0A838FM00-F1
#
_cell.length_a   1.000
_cell.length_b   1.000
_cell.length_c   1.000
_cell.angle_alpha   90.00
_cell.angle_beta   90.00
_cell.angle_gamma   90.00
#
_symmetry.space_group_name_H-M   'P 1'
#
loop_
_entity.id
_entity.type
_entity.pdbx_description
1 polymer ?
#
loop_
_entity_poly.entity_id
_entity_poly.type
_entity_poly.pdbx_seq_one_letter_code
_entity_poly.pdbx_strand_id
1 'polypeptide(L)' 'MLLRKGLGSMAVSREHCRACRRTPLAGERVYILSSGRTVCALCRARLPEDKREGAEAHLVHAAERPLAVRSLPV' A
#
# COMPACT_ATOMS: atom_id res chain seq x y z
N MET A 1 -24.97 -15.30 16.64
CA MET A 1 -23.78 -14.49 17.01
C MET A 1 -22.90 -14.39 15.75
N LEU A 2 -23.05 -13.32 14.97
CA LEU A 2 -22.27 -13.12 13.72
C LEU A 2 -20.95 -12.41 14.07
N LEU A 3 -19.83 -13.12 13.96
CA LEU A 3 -18.51 -12.54 14.17
C LEU A 3 -18.20 -11.52 13.06
N ARG A 4 -18.15 -10.23 13.41
CA ARG A 4 -17.56 -9.17 12.59
C ARG A 4 -16.03 -9.30 12.62
N LYS A 5 -15.48 -10.30 11.91
CA LYS A 5 -14.03 -10.48 11.82
C LYS A 5 -13.49 -9.63 10.67
N GLY A 6 -12.80 -8.53 11.02
CA GLY A 6 -11.83 -7.89 10.13
C GLY A 6 -12.27 -6.59 9.45
N LEU A 7 -12.56 -5.54 10.21
CA LEU A 7 -12.52 -4.14 9.70
C LEU A 7 -11.23 -3.40 10.13
N GLY A 8 -10.23 -4.14 10.64
CA GLY A 8 -9.03 -3.58 11.28
C GLY A 8 -7.95 -3.02 10.35
N SER A 9 -8.09 -3.11 9.03
CA SER A 9 -7.07 -2.65 8.06
C SER A 9 -7.55 -1.54 7.12
N MET A 10 -8.72 -0.93 7.37
CA MET A 10 -9.29 0.10 6.51
C MET A 10 -8.84 1.53 6.81
N ALA A 11 -7.88 1.71 7.72
CA ALA A 11 -7.33 3.03 8.07
C ALA A 11 -5.94 3.30 7.48
N VAL A 12 -5.48 2.51 6.51
CA VAL A 12 -4.38 2.98 5.66
C VAL A 12 -5.03 3.88 4.61
N SER A 13 -5.12 5.16 4.97
CA SER A 13 -5.32 6.28 4.06
C SER A 13 -4.61 6.01 2.73
N ARG A 14 -5.05 6.64 1.64
CA ARG A 14 -4.34 6.60 0.35
C ARG A 14 -2.92 7.17 0.50
N GLU A 15 -2.01 6.37 1.05
CA GLU A 15 -0.66 6.72 1.43
C GLU A 15 0.15 6.73 0.13
N HIS A 16 0.35 7.94 -0.41
CA HIS A 16 1.27 8.14 -1.50
C HIS A 16 2.66 7.68 -1.05
N CYS A 17 3.38 7.00 -1.94
CA CYS A 17 4.76 6.62 -1.66
C CYS A 17 5.57 7.90 -1.37
N ARG A 18 6.17 8.03 -0.19
CA ARG A 18 6.90 9.26 0.20
C ARG A 18 8.14 9.54 -0.65
N ALA A 19 8.67 8.53 -1.35
CA ALA A 19 9.81 8.68 -2.26
C ALA A 19 9.42 9.16 -3.67
N CYS A 20 8.58 8.40 -4.40
CA CYS A 20 8.22 8.73 -5.79
C CYS A 20 6.87 9.44 -5.95
N ARG A 21 6.12 9.64 -4.86
CA ARG A 21 4.78 10.25 -4.80
C ARG A 21 3.67 9.53 -5.56
N ARG A 22 3.94 8.37 -6.19
CA ARG A 22 2.90 7.55 -6.81
C ARG A 22 1.90 7.07 -5.76
N THR A 23 0.64 6.94 -6.17
CA THR A 23 -0.39 6.26 -5.38
C THR A 23 -0.26 4.75 -5.61
N PRO A 24 0.07 3.95 -4.59
CA PRO A 24 0.04 2.49 -4.69
C PRO A 24 -1.36 2.01 -5.05
N LEU A 25 -1.44 1.08 -5.99
CA LEU A 25 -2.67 0.49 -6.49
C LEU A 25 -3.06 -0.74 -5.66
N ALA A 26 -4.34 -1.10 -5.74
CA ALA A 26 -4.84 -2.34 -5.17
C ALA A 26 -4.01 -3.54 -5.64
N GLY A 27 -3.68 -4.44 -4.72
CA GLY A 27 -2.83 -5.60 -4.95
C GLY A 27 -1.32 -5.32 -4.86
N GLU A 28 -0.89 -4.05 -4.85
CA GLU A 28 0.52 -3.72 -4.60
C GLU A 28 0.88 -3.82 -3.12
N ARG A 29 2.18 -3.95 -2.84
CA ARG A 29 2.74 -3.90 -1.48
C ARG A 29 3.31 -2.53 -1.17
N VAL A 30 2.98 -2.02 0.01
CA VAL A 30 3.63 -0.87 0.64
C VAL A 30 4.40 -1.33 1.86
N TYR A 31 5.42 -0.57 2.22
CA TYR A 31 6.29 -0.86 3.34
C TYR A 31 6.37 0.36 4.25
N ILE A 32 6.12 0.14 5.53
CA ILE A 32 6.30 1.16 6.56
C ILE A 32 7.73 0.99 7.10
N LEU A 33 8.59 1.96 6.80
CA LEU A 33 9.96 1.98 7.30
C LEU A 33 9.97 2.31 8.80
N SER A 34 11.07 2.01 9.50
CA SER A 34 11.25 2.35 10.92
C SER A 34 11.08 3.84 11.23
N SER A 35 11.26 4.71 10.23
CA SER A 35 10.99 6.15 10.32
C SER A 35 9.50 6.54 10.24
N GLY A 36 8.58 5.57 10.16
CA GLY A 36 7.14 5.78 9.96
C GLY A 36 6.75 6.16 8.53
N ARG A 37 7.71 6.19 7.58
CA ARG A 37 7.46 6.54 6.19
C ARG A 37 6.96 5.35 5.39
N THR A 38 5.85 5.54 4.68
CA THR A 38 5.31 4.57 3.72
C THR A 38 6.00 4.70 2.36
N VAL A 39 6.56 3.59 1.85
CA VAL A 39 7.19 3.49 0.53
C VAL A 39 6.65 2.30 -0.27
N CYS A 40 6.56 2.43 -1.59
CA CYS A 40 6.17 1.32 -2.45
C CYS A 40 7.29 0.28 -2.61
N ALA A 41 6.94 -0.94 -3.04
CA ALA A 41 7.91 -2.01 -3.30
C ALA A 41 9.09 -1.60 -4.20
N LEU A 42 8.85 -0.79 -5.23
CA LEU A 42 9.88 -0.29 -6.15
C LEU A 42 10.88 0.64 -5.45
N CYS A 43 10.40 1.52 -4.58
CA CYS A 43 11.27 2.42 -3.82
C CYS A 43 12.01 1.67 -2.72
N ARG A 44 11.38 0.68 -2.07
CA ARG A 44 12.06 -0.19 -1.10
C ARG A 44 13.23 -0.95 -1.74
N ALA A 45 13.04 -1.49 -2.94
CA ALA A 45 14.10 -2.20 -3.67
C ALA A 45 15.31 -1.32 -4.03
N ARG A 46 15.18 0.01 -3.95
CA ARG A 46 16.29 0.96 -4.15
C ARG A 46 16.92 1.45 -2.85
N LEU A 47 16.36 1.13 -1.69
CA LEU A 47 16.96 1.49 -0.41
C LEU A 47 18.19 0.62 -0.13
N PRO A 48 19.18 1.14 0.60
CA PRO A 48 20.26 0.34 1.22
C PRO A 48 19.69 -0.78 2.10
N GLU A 49 20.43 -1.89 2.25
CA GLU A 49 19.95 -3.08 3.00
C GLU A 49 19.64 -2.77 4.47
N ASP A 50 20.48 -1.95 5.13
CA ASP A 50 20.29 -1.49 6.51
C ASP A 50 18.94 -0.79 6.73
N LYS A 51 18.38 -0.18 5.67
CA LYS A 51 17.07 0.51 5.71
C LYS A 51 15.90 -0.37 5.29
N ARG A 52 16.17 -1.59 4.78
CA ARG A 52 15.13 -2.55 4.37
C ARG A 52 14.71 -3.46 5.53
N GLU A 53 15.61 -3.67 6.48
CA GLU A 53 15.39 -4.45 7.70
C GLU A 53 14.39 -3.74 8.61
N GLY A 54 13.46 -4.50 9.19
CA GLY A 54 12.42 -3.98 10.08
C GLY A 54 11.25 -3.25 9.40
N ALA A 55 11.18 -3.23 8.05
CA ALA A 55 10.04 -2.64 7.35
C ALA A 55 8.84 -3.60 7.34
N GLU A 56 7.72 -3.19 7.94
CA GLU A 56 6.46 -3.95 7.90
C GLU A 56 5.83 -3.85 6.51
N ALA A 57 5.38 -4.98 5.96
CA ALA A 57 4.78 -5.04 4.63
C ALA A 57 3.25 -5.11 4.73
N HIS A 58 2.57 -4.22 4.01
CA HIS A 58 1.12 -4.15 3.92
C HIS A 58 0.66 -4.31 2.47
N LEU A 59 -0.44 -5.03 2.26
CA LEU A 59 -1.11 -5.12 0.97
C LEU A 59 -2.10 -3.98 0.82
N VAL A 60 -2.08 -3.31 -0.32
CA VAL A 60 -3.08 -2.31 -0.66
C VAL A 60 -4.34 -3.05 -1.04
N HIS A 61 -5.38 -2.94 -0.20
CA HIS A 61 -6.67 -3.51 -0.50
C HIS A 61 -7.38 -2.68 -1.58
N ALA A 62 -8.10 -3.37 -2.48
CA ALA A 62 -9.09 -2.69 -3.31
C ALA A 62 -10.12 -2.04 -2.39
N ALA A 63 -10.61 -0.86 -2.77
CA ALA A 63 -11.80 -0.33 -2.13
C ALA A 63 -12.92 -1.38 -2.22
N GLU A 64 -13.70 -1.52 -1.17
CA GLU A 64 -14.89 -2.39 -1.13
C GLU A 64 -15.95 -2.05 -2.20
N ARG A 65 -15.77 -0.94 -2.92
CA ARG A 65 -16.62 -0.50 -4.01
C ARG A 65 -15.94 -0.82 -5.35
N PRO A 66 -16.68 -1.34 -6.35
CA PRO A 66 -16.15 -1.51 -7.71
C PRO A 66 -15.50 -0.22 -8.21
N LEU A 67 -14.30 -0.33 -8.79
CA LEU A 67 -13.67 0.81 -9.43
C LEU A 67 -14.50 1.18 -10.67
N ALA A 68 -14.79 2.48 -10.84
CA ALA A 68 -15.35 2.98 -12.07
C ALA A 68 -14.29 2.85 -13.18
N VAL A 69 -14.46 1.88 -14.08
CA VAL A 69 -13.56 1.65 -15.21
C VAL A 69 -14.19 2.26 -16.47
N ARG A 70 -13.41 3.07 -17.19
CA ARG A 70 -13.76 3.53 -18.53
C ARG A 70 -12.86 2.83 -19.54
N SER A 71 -13.45 2.06 -20.45
CA SER A 71 -12.73 1.46 -21.57
C SER A 71 -12.26 2.54 -22.55
N LEU A 72 -11.01 2.43 -23.01
CA LEU A 72 -10.45 3.28 -24.08
C LEU A 72 -10.34 2.44 -25.37
N PRO A 73 -10.62 3.02 -26.54
CA PRO A 73 -10.35 2.34 -27.81
C PRO A 73 -8.84 2.08 -27.95
N VAL A 74 -8.49 0.89 -28.46
CA VAL A 74 -7.11 0.45 -28.75
C VAL A 74 -6.73 0.83 -30.17
#